data_AF-A0A0K8JGR4-F1
#
_entry.id   AF-A0A0K8JGR4-F1
#
_cell.length_a   1.000
_cell.length_b   1.000
_cell.length_c   1.000
_cell.angle_alpha   90.00
_cell.angle_beta   90.00
_cell.angle_gamma   90.00
#
_symmetry.space_group_name_H-M   'P 1'
#
loop_
_entity.id
_entity.type
_entity.pdbx_description
1 polymer ?
#
loop_
_entity_poly.entity_id
_entity_poly.type
_entity_poly.pdbx_seq_one_letter_code
_entity_poly.pdbx_strand_id
1 'polypeptide(L)'
;MQTIIQMMNLKASTIKNLLHTLMGYSEIARWNFSRIIMSMTGDYRWEELNDNGRELQDQLRNDYHCFISLVRFLRNDLSKSQQDMLESSAQRVLSVIKQTGFLFKMDKEDYFKNAVYEIDLQANLISAAYQVTEDYCLLIPDMQTLTDCPKIDSWEFNEITKFKIIILSTILKEIDKSNTQKAHGNIKTEILQYAKLGNIMEGIKITDHSIVYLADGTQKKSPETLPWLDLTNDYDALIASYFEMVRAHPHSQVALLTGNPRLQERAALANAIQIKPPIYKPASEPDNTPPVHVKPNVEPSSIPSEKVKSTDKKSAIKKSGATPLPKPKTIKPRISLSSAKPKEGKTTAPKPKR
;
A
#
# COMPACT_ATOMS: atom_id res chain seq x y z
N MET A 1 9.96 -4.08 5.58
CA MET A 1 8.67 -4.45 4.95
C MET A 1 8.44 -3.66 3.67
N GLN A 2 7.61 -4.13 2.74
CA GLN A 2 7.29 -3.43 1.49
C GLN A 2 5.89 -2.83 1.55
N THR A 3 5.67 -1.68 0.89
CA THR A 3 4.34 -1.07 0.72
C THR A 3 3.60 -1.71 -0.44
N ILE A 4 2.27 -1.53 -0.51
CA ILE A 4 1.49 -2.08 -1.63
C ILE A 4 1.87 -1.42 -2.97
N ILE A 5 2.25 -0.14 -2.96
CA ILE A 5 2.78 0.56 -4.15
C ILE A 5 4.12 -0.02 -4.59
N GLN A 6 5.03 -0.31 -3.66
CA GLN A 6 6.31 -0.96 -3.98
C GLN A 6 6.09 -2.34 -4.61
N MET A 7 5.16 -3.14 -4.04
CA MET A 7 4.78 -4.44 -4.58
C MET A 7 4.15 -4.32 -5.98
N MET A 8 3.29 -3.32 -6.19
CA MET A 8 2.69 -3.03 -7.50
C MET A 8 3.76 -2.68 -8.54
N ASN A 9 4.73 -1.83 -8.20
CA ASN A 9 5.82 -1.43 -9.10
C ASN A 9 6.77 -2.58 -9.43
N LEU A 10 7.03 -3.46 -8.45
CA LEU A 10 7.78 -4.69 -8.68
C LEU A 10 7.05 -5.60 -9.68
N LYS A 11 5.75 -5.85 -9.47
CA LYS A 11 4.92 -6.64 -10.40
C LYS A 11 4.87 -6.03 -11.80
N ALA A 12 4.70 -4.70 -11.90
CA ALA A 12 4.73 -4.00 -13.18
C ALA A 12 6.06 -4.23 -13.92
N SER A 13 7.19 -4.17 -13.19
CA SER A 13 8.51 -4.42 -13.77
C SER A 13 8.67 -5.86 -14.26
N THR A 14 8.21 -6.85 -13.49
CA THR A 14 8.19 -8.26 -13.91
C THR A 14 7.37 -8.46 -15.17
N ILE A 15 6.16 -7.91 -15.23
CA ILE A 15 5.27 -8.00 -16.40
C ILE A 15 5.90 -7.37 -17.63
N LYS A 16 6.57 -6.22 -17.49
CA LYS A 16 7.29 -5.56 -18.60
C LYS A 16 8.42 -6.44 -19.15
N ASN A 17 9.16 -7.12 -18.28
CA ASN A 17 10.21 -8.06 -18.70
C ASN A 17 9.65 -9.29 -19.43
N LEU A 18 8.53 -9.83 -18.94
CA LEU A 18 7.82 -10.94 -19.59
C LEU A 18 7.25 -10.51 -20.95
N LEU A 19 6.68 -9.31 -21.07
CA LEU A 19 6.23 -8.74 -22.34
C LEU A 19 7.37 -8.62 -23.35
N HIS A 20 8.53 -8.12 -22.92
CA HIS A 20 9.72 -8.05 -23.79
C HIS A 20 10.16 -9.44 -24.25
N THR A 21 10.07 -10.44 -23.39
CA THR A 21 10.39 -11.83 -23.74
C THR A 21 9.38 -12.39 -24.73
N LEU A 22 8.08 -12.14 -24.52
CA LEU A 22 7.00 -12.59 -25.41
C LEU A 22 7.12 -11.98 -26.81
N MET A 23 7.57 -10.73 -26.91
CA MET A 23 7.83 -10.06 -28.18
C MET A 23 8.77 -10.87 -29.09
N GLY A 24 9.76 -11.56 -28.51
CA GLY A 24 10.69 -12.43 -29.25
C GLY A 24 10.06 -13.68 -29.86
N TYR A 25 8.89 -14.09 -29.37
CA TYR A 25 8.09 -15.21 -29.90
C TYR A 25 6.93 -14.76 -30.77
N SER A 26 6.71 -13.45 -30.89
CA SER A 26 5.54 -12.86 -31.54
C SER A 26 5.86 -12.50 -32.98
N GLU A 27 4.98 -12.83 -33.91
CA GLU A 27 5.06 -12.36 -35.30
C GLU A 27 3.72 -11.80 -35.78
N ILE A 28 3.79 -10.90 -36.77
CA ILE A 28 2.61 -10.32 -37.43
C ILE A 28 2.63 -10.73 -38.89
N ALA A 29 1.55 -11.36 -39.34
CA ALA A 29 1.34 -11.69 -40.75
C ALA A 29 0.31 -10.76 -41.38
N ARG A 30 0.55 -10.41 -42.64
CA ARG A 30 -0.50 -9.83 -43.49
C ARG A 30 -1.49 -10.92 -43.87
N TRP A 31 -2.77 -10.73 -43.56
CA TRP A 31 -3.82 -11.70 -43.90
C TRP A 31 -4.59 -11.31 -45.17
N ASN A 32 -4.66 -10.00 -45.47
CA ASN A 32 -5.34 -9.49 -46.65
C ASN A 32 -4.35 -8.89 -47.67
N PHE A 33 -4.19 -9.56 -48.82
CA PHE A 33 -3.35 -9.08 -49.93
C PHE A 33 -4.11 -8.29 -50.99
N SER A 34 -5.44 -8.15 -50.85
CA SER A 34 -6.25 -7.45 -51.84
C SER A 34 -5.98 -5.95 -51.81
N ARG A 35 -5.39 -5.41 -52.89
CA ARG A 35 -5.19 -3.97 -53.09
C ARG A 35 -6.49 -3.20 -53.30
N ILE A 36 -7.59 -3.90 -53.57
CA ILE A 36 -8.85 -3.29 -54.04
C ILE A 36 -9.85 -3.08 -52.88
N ILE A 37 -9.74 -3.87 -51.81
CA ILE A 37 -10.66 -3.77 -50.66
C ILE A 37 -9.89 -3.12 -49.50
N MET A 38 -10.12 -1.81 -49.28
CA MET A 38 -9.72 -1.17 -48.04
C MET A 38 -10.49 -1.82 -46.89
N SER A 39 -9.84 -2.72 -46.17
CA SER A 39 -10.40 -3.34 -44.98
C SER A 39 -10.47 -2.29 -43.87
N MET A 40 -11.68 -1.92 -43.44
CA MET A 40 -11.83 -1.05 -42.26
C MET A 40 -11.34 -1.72 -40.97
N THR A 41 -11.14 -3.05 -40.98
CA THR A 41 -10.71 -3.79 -39.79
C THR A 41 -9.19 -3.90 -39.68
N GLY A 42 -8.42 -3.58 -40.72
CA GLY A 42 -6.95 -3.74 -40.74
C GLY A 42 -6.48 -4.93 -41.57
N ASP A 43 -5.24 -4.86 -42.05
CA ASP A 43 -4.67 -5.82 -43.03
C ASP A 43 -3.76 -6.88 -42.41
N TYR A 44 -3.52 -6.79 -41.10
CA TYR A 44 -2.55 -7.62 -40.38
C TYR A 44 -3.19 -8.34 -39.20
N ARG A 45 -2.63 -9.50 -38.84
CA ARG A 45 -3.01 -10.31 -37.68
C ARG A 45 -1.77 -10.87 -37.01
N TRP A 46 -1.88 -11.23 -35.74
CA TRP A 46 -0.86 -12.02 -35.06
C TRP A 46 -0.77 -13.42 -35.66
N GLU A 47 0.45 -13.95 -35.77
CA GLU A 47 0.67 -15.36 -36.04
C GLU A 47 0.46 -16.20 -34.77
N GLU A 48 0.23 -17.50 -34.94
CA GLU A 48 0.10 -18.40 -33.79
C GLU A 48 1.45 -18.57 -33.09
N LEU A 49 1.45 -18.40 -31.76
CA LEU A 49 2.61 -18.65 -30.93
C LEU A 49 3.00 -20.14 -30.96
N ASN A 50 4.30 -20.42 -30.93
CA ASN A 50 4.80 -21.76 -30.64
C ASN A 50 4.55 -22.17 -29.17
N ASP A 51 4.86 -23.40 -28.80
CA ASP A 51 4.61 -23.92 -27.44
C ASP A 51 5.23 -23.05 -26.34
N ASN A 52 6.49 -22.66 -26.51
CA ASN A 52 7.19 -21.79 -25.55
C ASN A 52 6.52 -20.41 -25.43
N GLY A 53 6.09 -19.83 -26.55
CA GLY A 53 5.37 -18.57 -26.57
C GLY A 53 4.01 -18.66 -25.88
N ARG A 54 3.29 -19.77 -26.05
CA ARG A 54 1.99 -20.02 -25.38
C ARG A 54 2.14 -20.15 -23.87
N GLU A 55 3.13 -20.91 -23.40
CA GLU A 55 3.42 -21.03 -21.97
C GLU A 55 3.72 -19.67 -21.33
N LEU A 56 4.58 -18.87 -22.00
CA LEU A 56 4.90 -17.52 -21.55
C LEU A 56 3.68 -16.60 -21.58
N GLN A 57 2.82 -16.71 -22.59
CA GLN A 57 1.57 -15.96 -22.67
C GLN A 57 0.63 -16.29 -21.50
N ASP A 58 0.49 -17.56 -21.13
CA ASP A 58 -0.34 -17.98 -20.01
C ASP A 58 0.20 -17.46 -18.68
N GLN A 59 1.52 -17.56 -18.45
CA GLN A 59 2.17 -16.96 -17.29
C GLN A 59 1.91 -15.45 -17.22
N LEU A 60 2.18 -14.74 -18.32
CA LEU A 60 2.00 -13.30 -18.42
C LEU A 60 0.54 -12.88 -18.19
N ARG A 61 -0.43 -13.65 -18.70
CA ARG A 61 -1.85 -13.41 -18.47
C ARG A 61 -2.21 -13.52 -16.99
N ASN A 62 -1.69 -14.52 -16.30
CA ASN A 62 -1.93 -14.72 -14.87
C ASN A 62 -1.29 -13.60 -14.05
N ASP A 63 -0.03 -13.27 -14.30
CA ASP A 63 0.70 -12.21 -13.61
C ASP A 63 0.04 -10.84 -13.81
N TYR A 64 -0.36 -10.55 -15.05
CA TYR A 64 -1.08 -9.33 -15.38
C TYR A 64 -2.47 -9.28 -14.74
N HIS A 65 -3.19 -10.41 -14.69
CA HIS A 65 -4.47 -10.48 -13.99
C HIS A 65 -4.33 -10.14 -12.51
N CYS A 66 -3.31 -10.69 -11.84
CA CYS A 66 -3.00 -10.34 -10.45
C CYS A 66 -2.68 -8.85 -10.28
N PHE A 67 -1.85 -8.30 -11.18
CA PHE A 67 -1.50 -6.88 -11.17
C PHE A 67 -2.72 -5.97 -11.35
N ILE A 68 -3.55 -6.20 -12.38
CA ILE A 68 -4.72 -5.34 -12.63
C ILE A 68 -5.78 -5.48 -11.54
N SER A 69 -5.88 -6.66 -10.92
CA SER A 69 -6.76 -6.87 -9.76
C SER A 69 -6.32 -6.00 -8.57
N LEU A 70 -5.01 -5.92 -8.31
CA LEU A 70 -4.45 -5.03 -7.30
C LEU A 70 -4.69 -3.55 -7.62
N VAL A 71 -4.47 -3.16 -8.87
CA VAL A 71 -4.71 -1.78 -9.33
C VAL A 71 -6.19 -1.40 -9.19
N ARG A 72 -7.10 -2.32 -9.53
CA ARG A 72 -8.55 -2.12 -9.36
C ARG A 72 -8.97 -2.05 -7.90
N PHE A 73 -8.33 -2.82 -7.03
CA PHE A 73 -8.54 -2.74 -5.58
C PHE A 73 -8.19 -1.34 -5.03
N LEU A 74 -7.18 -0.67 -5.59
CA LEU A 74 -6.73 0.67 -5.19
C LEU A 74 -7.43 1.83 -5.95
N ARG A 75 -8.46 1.57 -6.77
CA ARG A 75 -8.99 2.60 -7.69
C ARG A 75 -10.01 3.57 -7.08
N ASN A 76 -10.40 3.40 -5.81
CA ASN A 76 -11.60 4.06 -5.28
C ASN A 76 -11.51 5.58 -5.25
N ASP A 77 -10.31 6.13 -5.14
CA ASP A 77 -10.09 7.59 -5.13
C ASP A 77 -9.86 8.17 -6.54
N LEU A 78 -9.91 7.34 -7.58
CA LEU A 78 -9.85 7.79 -8.96
C LEU A 78 -11.18 8.39 -9.41
N SER A 79 -11.12 9.54 -10.10
CA SER A 79 -12.28 10.10 -10.80
C SER A 79 -12.80 9.15 -11.88
N LYS A 80 -14.07 9.28 -12.27
CA LYS A 80 -14.68 8.42 -13.31
C LYS A 80 -13.87 8.41 -14.62
N SER A 81 -13.36 9.56 -15.05
CA SER A 81 -12.50 9.65 -16.24
C SER A 81 -11.18 8.88 -16.08
N GLN A 82 -10.56 8.90 -14.90
CA GLN A 82 -9.36 8.11 -14.62
C GLN A 82 -9.66 6.61 -14.54
N GLN A 83 -10.82 6.22 -13.99
CA GLN A 83 -11.25 4.82 -14.00
C GLN A 83 -11.49 4.31 -15.43
N ASP A 84 -12.14 5.09 -16.28
CA ASP A 84 -12.38 4.70 -17.68
C ASP A 84 -11.06 4.65 -18.48
N MET A 85 -10.13 5.56 -18.18
CA MET A 85 -8.77 5.54 -18.73
C MET A 85 -8.01 4.27 -18.30
N LEU A 86 -8.10 3.91 -17.01
CA LEU A 86 -7.50 2.71 -16.44
C LEU A 86 -8.05 1.44 -17.13
N GLU A 87 -9.36 1.32 -17.29
CA GLU A 87 -9.98 0.15 -17.93
C GLU A 87 -9.63 0.07 -19.42
N SER A 88 -9.63 1.20 -20.12
CA SER A 88 -9.22 1.26 -21.53
C SER A 88 -7.75 0.87 -21.71
N SER A 89 -6.88 1.35 -20.81
CA SER A 89 -5.47 0.96 -20.74
C SER A 89 -5.33 -0.54 -20.52
N ALA A 90 -6.11 -1.09 -19.58
CA ALA A 90 -6.05 -2.50 -19.25
C ALA A 90 -6.45 -3.41 -20.42
N GLN A 91 -7.47 -3.01 -21.20
CA GLN A 91 -7.88 -3.73 -22.40
C GLN A 91 -6.79 -3.70 -23.49
N ARG A 92 -6.10 -2.57 -23.67
CA ARG A 92 -4.98 -2.46 -24.63
C ARG A 92 -3.82 -3.38 -24.28
N VAL A 93 -3.45 -3.48 -23.01
CA VAL A 93 -2.42 -4.43 -22.56
C VAL A 93 -2.89 -5.87 -22.79
N LEU A 94 -4.13 -6.20 -22.41
CA LEU A 94 -4.67 -7.55 -22.60
C LEU A 94 -4.76 -7.95 -24.07
N SER A 95 -5.10 -7.05 -24.99
CA SER A 95 -5.15 -7.36 -26.41
C SER A 95 -3.78 -7.72 -26.97
N VAL A 96 -2.72 -7.07 -26.46
CA VAL A 96 -1.32 -7.38 -26.83
C VAL A 96 -0.89 -8.71 -26.22
N ILE A 97 -1.15 -8.94 -24.93
CA ILE A 97 -0.84 -10.21 -24.26
C ILE A 97 -1.52 -11.38 -24.98
N LYS A 98 -2.82 -11.25 -25.27
CA LYS A 98 -3.61 -12.30 -25.94
C LYS A 98 -3.30 -12.43 -27.42
N GLN A 99 -2.61 -11.46 -28.02
CA GLN A 99 -2.38 -11.38 -29.46
C GLN A 99 -3.68 -11.51 -30.28
N THR A 100 -4.73 -10.83 -29.81
CA THR A 100 -6.06 -10.89 -30.44
C THR A 100 -6.38 -9.61 -31.19
N GLY A 101 -7.15 -9.74 -32.26
CA GLY A 101 -7.68 -8.62 -33.04
C GLY A 101 -6.90 -8.38 -34.33
N PHE A 102 -7.43 -7.44 -35.12
CA PHE A 102 -6.80 -7.01 -36.35
C PHE A 102 -5.86 -5.83 -36.08
N LEU A 103 -4.77 -5.78 -36.83
CA LEU A 103 -3.74 -4.76 -36.71
C LEU A 103 -3.72 -3.89 -37.97
N PHE A 104 -3.49 -2.59 -37.78
CA PHE A 104 -3.38 -1.61 -38.88
C PHE A 104 -1.95 -1.47 -39.39
N LYS A 105 -0.96 -1.86 -38.60
CA LYS A 105 0.46 -1.77 -38.91
C LYS A 105 1.15 -3.11 -38.66
N MET A 106 2.18 -3.39 -39.45
CA MET A 106 3.09 -4.52 -39.26
C MET A 106 4.29 -4.10 -38.43
N ASP A 107 4.02 -3.61 -37.22
CA ASP A 107 5.04 -3.08 -36.30
C ASP A 107 4.74 -3.61 -34.90
N LYS A 108 5.29 -4.80 -34.60
CA LYS A 108 5.03 -5.46 -33.31
C LYS A 108 5.69 -4.69 -32.17
N GLU A 109 6.86 -4.12 -32.41
CA GLU A 109 7.63 -3.32 -31.46
C GLU A 109 6.80 -2.12 -30.96
N ASP A 110 6.08 -1.42 -31.84
CA ASP A 110 5.17 -0.34 -31.47
C ASP A 110 4.03 -0.85 -30.56
N TYR A 111 3.42 -2.00 -30.85
CA TYR A 111 2.37 -2.57 -30.00
C TYR A 111 2.88 -2.95 -28.59
N PHE A 112 4.04 -3.59 -28.50
CA PHE A 112 4.65 -3.96 -27.21
C PHE A 112 5.11 -2.73 -26.43
N LYS A 113 5.72 -1.74 -27.09
CA LYS A 113 6.10 -0.47 -26.47
C LYS A 113 4.88 0.28 -25.93
N ASN A 114 3.79 0.30 -26.69
CA ASN A 114 2.53 0.88 -26.23
C ASN A 114 1.98 0.11 -25.02
N ALA A 115 1.99 -1.22 -25.02
CA ALA A 115 1.57 -2.01 -23.85
C ALA A 115 2.40 -1.71 -22.59
N VAL A 116 3.72 -1.55 -22.73
CA VAL A 116 4.60 -1.13 -21.64
C VAL A 116 4.22 0.25 -21.11
N TYR A 117 3.99 1.22 -22.00
CA TYR A 117 3.51 2.55 -21.63
C TYR A 117 2.17 2.51 -20.88
N GLU A 118 1.25 1.65 -21.32
CA GLU A 118 -0.05 1.47 -20.67
C GLU A 118 0.09 0.88 -19.26
N ILE A 119 1.01 -0.06 -19.02
CA ILE A 119 1.31 -0.57 -17.67
C ILE A 119 1.84 0.55 -16.77
N ASP A 120 2.75 1.37 -17.27
CA ASP A 120 3.28 2.51 -16.52
C ASP A 120 2.17 3.53 -16.21
N LEU A 121 1.26 3.79 -17.17
CA LEU A 121 0.10 4.64 -16.94
C LEU A 121 -0.78 4.11 -15.80
N GLN A 122 -1.07 2.81 -15.77
CA GLN A 122 -1.88 2.19 -14.71
C GLN A 122 -1.23 2.36 -13.33
N ALA A 123 0.07 2.08 -13.22
CA ALA A 123 0.81 2.25 -11.96
C ALA A 123 0.89 3.73 -11.52
N ASN A 124 1.09 4.64 -12.47
CA ASN A 124 1.17 6.07 -12.21
C ASN A 124 -0.17 6.67 -11.79
N LEU A 125 -1.29 6.24 -12.38
CA LEU A 125 -2.63 6.69 -11.99
C LEU A 125 -2.90 6.41 -10.51
N ILE A 126 -2.57 5.20 -10.05
CA ILE A 126 -2.71 4.83 -8.64
C ILE A 126 -1.71 5.62 -7.78
N SER A 127 -0.42 5.60 -8.13
CA SER A 127 0.61 6.24 -7.31
C SER A 127 0.36 7.75 -7.11
N ALA A 128 -0.18 8.43 -8.12
CA ALA A 128 -0.48 9.87 -8.09
C ALA A 128 -1.82 10.21 -7.38
N ALA A 129 -2.74 9.25 -7.24
CA ALA A 129 -4.01 9.49 -6.56
C ALA A 129 -3.87 9.62 -5.05
N TYR A 130 -2.81 9.03 -4.49
CA TYR A 130 -2.57 8.97 -3.05
C TYR A 130 -1.42 9.89 -2.65
N GLN A 131 -1.66 10.68 -1.61
CA GLN A 131 -0.59 11.47 -1.00
C GLN A 131 0.43 10.54 -0.36
N VAL A 132 1.71 10.85 -0.56
CA VAL A 132 2.80 10.23 0.21
C VAL A 132 2.71 10.82 1.61
N THR A 133 2.12 10.06 2.54
CA THR A 133 2.07 10.43 3.94
C THR A 133 3.40 10.15 4.63
N GLU A 134 3.56 10.68 5.83
CA GLU A 134 4.73 10.46 6.70
C GLU A 134 5.12 8.97 6.81
N ASP A 135 6.42 8.72 7.03
CA ASP A 135 7.06 7.39 7.07
C ASP A 135 6.67 6.54 8.32
N TYR A 136 5.39 6.46 8.67
CA TYR A 136 4.91 5.58 9.73
C TYR A 136 4.49 4.22 9.16
N CYS A 137 4.85 3.15 9.87
CA CYS A 137 4.19 1.87 9.71
C CYS A 137 2.87 1.88 10.48
N LEU A 138 1.76 1.56 9.81
CA LEU A 138 0.44 1.45 10.42
C LEU A 138 0.27 0.04 10.99
N LEU A 139 0.13 -0.06 12.30
CA LEU A 139 -0.05 -1.32 13.01
C LEU A 139 -1.47 -1.42 13.52
N ILE A 140 -2.14 -2.51 13.15
CA ILE A 140 -3.52 -2.79 13.55
C ILE A 140 -3.50 -3.94 14.55
N PRO A 141 -3.52 -3.66 15.86
CA PRO A 141 -3.53 -4.71 16.87
C PRO A 141 -4.86 -5.45 16.86
N ASP A 142 -4.85 -6.73 17.20
CA ASP A 142 -6.07 -7.42 17.62
C ASP A 142 -6.37 -7.20 19.11
N MET A 143 -7.53 -7.68 19.55
CA MET A 143 -7.97 -7.52 20.92
C MET A 143 -7.07 -8.27 21.93
N GLN A 144 -6.61 -9.48 21.55
CA GLN A 144 -5.71 -10.28 22.38
C GLN A 144 -4.39 -9.54 22.62
N THR A 145 -3.82 -8.92 21.59
CA THR A 145 -2.58 -8.14 21.67
C THR A 145 -2.71 -6.96 22.63
N LEU A 146 -3.81 -6.22 22.56
CA LEU A 146 -4.05 -5.12 23.49
C LEU A 146 -4.22 -5.63 24.93
N THR A 147 -4.80 -6.81 25.11
CA THR A 147 -4.99 -7.43 26.42
C THR A 147 -3.68 -7.88 27.04
N ASP A 148 -2.82 -8.49 26.24
CA ASP A 148 -1.54 -9.02 26.70
C ASP A 148 -0.50 -7.91 26.91
N CYS A 149 -0.58 -6.83 26.11
CA CYS A 149 0.39 -5.73 26.11
C CYS A 149 -0.31 -4.35 26.16
N PRO A 150 -1.03 -3.99 27.23
CA PRO A 150 -1.89 -2.79 27.25
C PRO A 150 -1.13 -1.45 27.21
N LYS A 151 0.16 -1.45 27.60
CA LYS A 151 1.01 -0.25 27.66
C LYS A 151 1.66 0.05 26.30
N ILE A 152 0.92 0.73 25.41
CA ILE A 152 1.33 1.02 24.03
C ILE A 152 2.57 1.92 23.97
N ASP A 153 2.74 2.80 24.96
CA ASP A 153 3.90 3.67 25.14
C ASP A 153 5.23 2.90 25.29
N SER A 154 5.17 1.65 25.76
CA SER A 154 6.33 0.77 25.94
C SER A 154 6.63 -0.14 24.73
N TRP A 155 5.85 -0.03 23.64
CA TRP A 155 6.03 -0.91 22.49
C TRP A 155 7.25 -0.53 21.66
N GLU A 156 8.11 -1.51 21.41
CA GLU A 156 9.31 -1.37 20.60
C GLU A 156 9.40 -2.51 19.57
N PHE A 157 9.93 -2.21 18.39
CA PHE A 157 10.05 -3.15 17.27
C PHE A 157 11.44 -3.01 16.63
N ASN A 158 12.09 -4.15 16.35
CA ASN A 158 13.47 -4.15 15.83
C ASN A 158 13.63 -3.44 14.48
N GLU A 159 12.62 -3.53 13.60
CA GLU A 159 12.70 -3.03 12.22
C GLU A 159 11.81 -1.81 11.96
N ILE A 160 11.11 -1.31 12.98
CA ILE A 160 10.12 -0.24 12.83
C ILE A 160 10.49 0.90 13.76
N THR A 161 11.08 1.94 13.18
CA THR A 161 11.52 3.12 13.94
C THR A 161 10.38 4.09 14.25
N LYS A 162 9.32 4.10 13.44
CA LYS A 162 8.15 4.97 13.60
C LYS A 162 6.89 4.21 13.23
N PHE A 163 5.91 4.23 14.12
CA PHE A 163 4.65 3.52 13.89
C PHE A 163 3.42 4.28 14.40
N LYS A 164 2.28 3.98 13.79
CA LYS A 164 0.96 4.45 14.21
C LYS A 164 0.11 3.25 14.56
N ILE A 165 -0.36 3.18 15.79
CA ILE A 165 -1.30 2.16 16.23
C ILE A 165 -2.70 2.59 15.82
N ILE A 166 -3.34 1.78 14.99
CA ILE A 166 -4.69 1.98 14.50
C ILE A 166 -5.63 1.12 15.32
N ILE A 167 -6.29 1.72 16.31
CA ILE A 167 -7.33 1.06 17.07
C ILE A 167 -8.61 1.10 16.23
N LEU A 168 -9.15 -0.07 15.91
CA LEU A 168 -10.38 -0.18 15.12
C LEU A 168 -11.61 -0.12 16.03
N SER A 169 -12.69 0.49 15.53
CA SER A 169 -13.97 0.55 16.25
C SER A 169 -14.56 -0.83 16.58
N THR A 170 -14.25 -1.88 15.81
CA THR A 170 -14.65 -3.26 16.09
C THR A 170 -14.03 -3.76 17.39
N ILE A 171 -12.75 -3.46 17.62
CA ILE A 171 -12.03 -3.82 18.84
C ILE A 171 -12.64 -3.11 20.05
N LEU A 172 -13.01 -1.84 19.92
CA LEU A 172 -13.71 -1.13 21.00
C LEU A 172 -15.04 -1.79 21.38
N LYS A 173 -15.80 -2.27 20.38
CA LYS A 173 -17.05 -3.01 20.64
C LYS A 173 -16.79 -4.34 21.35
N GLU A 174 -15.69 -5.03 21.03
CA GLU A 174 -15.28 -6.25 21.73
C GLU A 174 -14.91 -5.96 23.19
N ILE A 175 -14.12 -4.89 23.43
CA ILE A 175 -13.79 -4.41 24.77
C ILE A 175 -15.07 -4.16 25.57
N ASP A 176 -16.05 -3.44 25.01
CA ASP A 176 -17.30 -3.11 25.70
C ASP A 176 -18.17 -4.34 25.99
N LYS A 177 -18.18 -5.36 25.13
CA LYS A 177 -18.92 -6.61 25.37
C LYS A 177 -18.28 -7.46 26.48
N SER A 178 -16.96 -7.36 26.65
CA SER A 178 -16.15 -8.20 27.54
C SER A 178 -16.01 -7.69 28.99
N ASN A 179 -16.79 -6.67 29.39
CA ASN A 179 -16.69 -5.90 30.64
C ASN A 179 -16.54 -6.69 31.97
N THR A 180 -16.64 -8.02 31.96
CA THR A 180 -16.51 -8.89 33.14
C THR A 180 -15.07 -9.29 33.48
N GLN A 181 -14.08 -9.09 32.59
CA GLN A 181 -12.69 -9.48 32.84
C GLN A 181 -11.80 -8.28 33.19
N LYS A 182 -11.07 -8.35 34.33
CA LYS A 182 -10.16 -7.28 34.80
C LYS A 182 -9.17 -6.79 33.73
N ALA A 183 -8.63 -7.69 32.91
CA ALA A 183 -7.67 -7.35 31.86
C ALA A 183 -8.27 -6.40 30.80
N HIS A 184 -9.56 -6.57 30.47
CA HIS A 184 -10.27 -5.73 29.50
C HIS A 184 -10.56 -4.32 30.05
N GLY A 185 -10.83 -4.23 31.36
CA GLY A 185 -10.95 -2.94 32.05
C GLY A 185 -9.66 -2.13 32.01
N ASN A 186 -8.49 -2.79 32.06
CA ASN A 186 -7.20 -2.11 31.97
C ASN A 186 -7.00 -1.47 30.60
N ILE A 187 -7.30 -2.19 29.51
CA ILE A 187 -7.18 -1.65 28.14
C ILE A 187 -8.10 -0.45 27.93
N LYS A 188 -9.37 -0.57 28.34
CA LYS A 188 -10.32 0.54 28.24
C LYS A 188 -9.82 1.77 28.99
N THR A 189 -9.24 1.56 30.17
CA THR A 189 -8.65 2.64 30.96
C THR A 189 -7.45 3.27 30.24
N GLU A 190 -6.55 2.49 29.66
CA GLU A 190 -5.41 3.00 28.90
C GLU A 190 -5.84 3.79 27.66
N ILE A 191 -6.77 3.27 26.86
CA ILE A 191 -7.31 3.98 25.69
C ILE A 191 -7.94 5.31 26.11
N LEU A 192 -8.69 5.34 27.22
CA LEU A 192 -9.25 6.57 27.77
C LEU A 192 -8.18 7.53 28.29
N GLN A 193 -7.07 7.02 28.84
CA GLN A 193 -5.94 7.86 29.22
C GLN A 193 -5.31 8.53 28.01
N TYR A 194 -5.09 7.80 26.93
CA TYR A 194 -4.60 8.39 25.68
C TYR A 194 -5.57 9.43 25.14
N ALA A 195 -6.88 9.17 25.14
CA ALA A 195 -7.89 10.14 24.72
C ALA A 195 -7.93 11.43 25.55
N LYS A 196 -7.37 11.46 26.77
CA LYS A 196 -7.23 12.70 27.56
C LYS A 196 -6.12 13.62 27.05
N LEU A 197 -5.17 13.09 26.27
CA LEU A 197 -4.03 13.85 25.75
C LEU A 197 -4.38 14.67 24.50
N GLY A 198 -5.54 14.43 23.87
CA GLY A 198 -5.98 15.13 22.67
C GLY A 198 -7.08 14.40 21.91
N ASN A 199 -7.31 14.78 20.66
CA ASN A 199 -8.30 14.10 19.81
C ASN A 199 -7.74 12.79 19.25
N ILE A 200 -8.17 11.65 19.79
CA ILE A 200 -7.71 10.32 19.36
C ILE A 200 -8.09 10.00 17.90
N MET A 201 -9.11 10.67 17.37
CA MET A 201 -9.54 10.57 15.97
C MET A 201 -8.64 11.33 15.00
N GLU A 202 -7.80 12.24 15.49
CA GLU A 202 -6.77 12.92 14.69
C GLU A 202 -5.39 12.26 14.85
N GLY A 203 -5.27 11.39 15.84
CA GLY A 203 -4.03 10.73 16.22
C GLY A 203 -3.33 11.50 17.33
N ILE A 204 -2.96 10.77 18.38
CA ILE A 204 -2.29 11.31 19.56
C ILE A 204 -0.87 10.77 19.60
N LYS A 205 0.09 11.68 19.63
CA LYS A 205 1.50 11.33 19.81
C LYS A 205 1.72 10.88 21.25
N ILE A 206 2.15 9.63 21.43
CA ILE A 206 2.44 9.05 22.75
C ILE A 206 3.93 9.16 23.07
N THR A 207 4.76 8.86 22.08
CA THR A 207 6.23 9.04 22.14
C THR A 207 6.70 9.79 20.90
N ASP A 208 8.01 10.08 20.80
CA ASP A 208 8.58 10.65 19.57
C ASP A 208 8.45 9.77 18.32
N HIS A 209 8.11 8.50 18.52
CA HIS A 209 8.09 7.47 17.49
C HIS A 209 6.74 6.76 17.33
N SER A 210 5.80 6.99 18.25
CA SER A 210 4.51 6.31 18.27
C SER A 210 3.33 7.29 18.33
N ILE A 211 2.34 7.02 17.48
CA ILE A 211 1.04 7.70 17.48
C ILE A 211 -0.05 6.66 17.73
N VAL A 212 -1.03 6.96 18.57
CA VAL A 212 -2.25 6.17 18.72
C VAL A 212 -3.38 6.89 18.00
N TYR A 213 -4.07 6.18 17.13
CA TYR A 213 -5.15 6.70 16.31
C TYR A 213 -6.35 5.76 16.40
N LEU A 214 -7.51 6.31 16.72
CA LEU A 214 -8.76 5.60 16.67
C LEU A 214 -9.36 5.77 15.28
N ALA A 215 -9.43 4.67 14.52
CA ALA A 215 -10.03 4.71 13.20
C ALA A 215 -11.53 4.92 13.31
N ASP A 216 -12.02 5.92 12.59
CA ASP A 216 -13.44 6.11 12.39
C ASP A 216 -14.03 4.84 11.75
N GLY A 217 -15.06 4.28 12.40
CA GLY A 217 -15.80 3.12 11.91
C GLY A 217 -16.54 3.36 10.60
N THR A 218 -16.42 4.55 10.01
CA THR A 218 -16.98 4.96 8.71
C THR A 218 -16.13 4.53 7.52
N GLN A 219 -15.05 3.78 7.74
CA GLN A 219 -14.41 3.00 6.69
C GLN A 219 -15.49 2.27 5.91
N LYS A 220 -15.81 2.77 4.71
CA LYS A 220 -16.83 2.20 3.86
C LYS A 220 -16.33 0.81 3.51
N LYS A 221 -16.78 -0.19 4.28
CA LYS A 221 -16.66 -1.60 3.94
C LYS A 221 -17.40 -1.74 2.62
N SER A 222 -16.69 -1.50 1.51
CA SER A 222 -17.30 -1.61 0.21
C SER A 222 -17.49 -3.12 0.02
N PRO A 223 -18.74 -3.63 0.00
CA PRO A 223 -19.01 -5.05 -0.09
C PRO A 223 -18.42 -5.67 -1.36
N GLU A 224 -18.05 -4.84 -2.34
CA GLU A 224 -17.39 -5.25 -3.58
C GLU A 224 -15.92 -5.66 -3.39
N THR A 225 -15.27 -5.24 -2.30
CA THR A 225 -13.80 -5.28 -2.23
C THR A 225 -13.25 -6.66 -1.88
N LEU A 226 -13.97 -7.44 -1.06
CA LEU A 226 -13.49 -8.72 -0.53
C LEU A 226 -14.65 -9.74 -0.37
N PRO A 227 -15.25 -10.22 -1.48
CA PRO A 227 -16.43 -11.09 -1.46
C PRO A 227 -16.19 -12.46 -0.80
N TRP A 228 -14.92 -12.87 -0.68
CA TRP A 228 -14.46 -14.09 -0.02
C TRP A 228 -14.35 -14.03 1.51
N LEU A 229 -14.51 -12.85 2.13
CA LEU A 229 -14.45 -12.69 3.59
C LEU A 229 -15.86 -12.68 4.19
N ASP A 230 -16.05 -13.41 5.28
CA ASP A 230 -17.30 -13.38 6.03
C ASP A 230 -17.27 -12.24 7.06
N LEU A 231 -17.89 -11.10 6.74
CA LEU A 231 -17.91 -9.94 7.63
C LEU A 231 -18.68 -10.14 8.94
N THR A 232 -19.38 -11.28 9.12
CA THR A 232 -19.98 -11.67 10.40
C THR A 232 -18.99 -12.33 11.35
N ASN A 233 -17.86 -12.82 10.83
CA ASN A 233 -16.75 -13.34 11.59
C ASN A 233 -15.81 -12.19 12.01
N ASP A 234 -15.46 -12.11 13.30
CA ASP A 234 -14.64 -11.01 13.82
C ASP A 234 -13.23 -10.97 13.21
N TYR A 235 -12.60 -12.12 12.95
CA TYR A 235 -11.28 -12.18 12.30
C TYR A 235 -11.33 -11.69 10.85
N ASP A 236 -12.34 -12.10 10.09
CA ASP A 236 -12.48 -11.68 8.70
C ASP A 236 -12.87 -10.20 8.61
N ALA A 237 -13.67 -9.70 9.57
CA ALA A 237 -13.96 -8.27 9.69
C ALA A 237 -12.70 -7.45 10.02
N LEU A 238 -11.79 -7.98 10.83
CA LEU A 238 -10.50 -7.35 11.13
C LEU A 238 -9.58 -7.36 9.90
N ILE A 239 -9.48 -8.48 9.18
CA ILE A 239 -8.72 -8.60 7.93
C ILE A 239 -9.29 -7.65 6.86
N ALA A 240 -10.61 -7.53 6.75
CA ALA A 240 -11.24 -6.58 5.85
C ALA A 240 -10.84 -5.14 6.20
N SER A 241 -10.81 -4.80 7.49
CA SER A 241 -10.36 -3.48 7.96
C SER A 241 -8.87 -3.24 7.67
N TYR A 242 -8.03 -4.28 7.73
CA TYR A 242 -6.63 -4.20 7.30
C TYR A 242 -6.51 -3.82 5.83
N PHE A 243 -7.28 -4.45 4.94
CA PHE A 243 -7.27 -4.09 3.52
C PHE A 243 -7.80 -2.70 3.26
N GLU A 244 -8.80 -2.26 4.01
CA GLU A 244 -9.28 -0.87 3.97
C GLU A 244 -8.19 0.13 4.38
N MET A 245 -7.37 -0.19 5.39
CA MET A 245 -6.17 0.58 5.74
C MET A 245 -5.13 0.58 4.61
N VAL A 246 -4.84 -0.57 4.02
CA VAL A 246 -3.91 -0.67 2.86
C VAL A 246 -4.39 0.19 1.70
N ARG A 247 -5.70 0.19 1.44
CA ARG A 247 -6.32 0.98 0.36
C ARG A 247 -6.27 2.48 0.65
N ALA A 248 -6.52 2.89 1.89
CA ALA A 248 -6.48 4.29 2.30
C ALA A 248 -5.05 4.85 2.37
N HIS A 249 -4.06 3.99 2.62
CA HIS A 249 -2.67 4.37 2.83
C HIS A 249 -1.69 3.52 2.00
N PRO A 250 -1.79 3.53 0.66
CA PRO A 250 -1.04 2.57 -0.16
C PRO A 250 0.48 2.85 -0.20
N HIS A 251 0.89 4.06 0.16
CA HIS A 251 2.31 4.41 0.35
C HIS A 251 2.84 4.05 1.74
N SER A 252 1.98 3.68 2.69
CA SER A 252 2.40 3.25 4.03
C SER A 252 2.51 1.74 4.12
N GLN A 253 3.40 1.27 5.00
CA GLN A 253 3.41 -0.13 5.40
C GLN A 253 2.26 -0.35 6.36
N VAL A 254 1.44 -1.37 6.13
CA VAL A 254 0.33 -1.74 7.02
C VAL A 254 0.58 -3.17 7.49
N ALA A 255 0.40 -3.44 8.78
CA ALA A 255 0.52 -4.78 9.32
C ALA A 255 -0.53 -5.05 10.41
N LEU A 256 -1.01 -6.30 10.45
CA LEU A 256 -1.75 -6.84 11.58
C LEU A 256 -0.78 -7.18 12.70
N LEU A 257 -1.02 -6.65 13.90
CA LEU A 257 -0.24 -6.97 15.09
C LEU A 257 -1.01 -8.00 15.91
N THR A 258 -0.56 -9.25 15.89
CA THR A 258 -1.29 -10.36 16.55
C THR A 258 -0.38 -11.50 16.98
N GLY A 259 -0.62 -12.00 18.20
CA GLY A 259 -0.07 -13.27 18.70
C GLY A 259 -1.03 -14.45 18.54
N ASN A 260 -2.25 -14.23 18.04
CA ASN A 260 -3.30 -15.24 17.97
C ASN A 260 -3.08 -16.18 16.77
N PRO A 261 -2.86 -17.49 16.97
CA PRO A 261 -2.57 -18.44 15.89
C PRO A 261 -3.68 -18.51 14.83
N ARG A 262 -4.95 -18.38 15.24
CA ARG A 262 -6.10 -18.48 14.33
C ARG A 262 -6.20 -17.28 13.41
N LEU A 263 -5.97 -16.09 13.96
CA LEU A 263 -5.92 -14.87 13.15
C LEU A 263 -4.71 -14.89 12.23
N GLN A 264 -3.55 -15.39 12.70
CA GLN A 264 -2.34 -15.49 11.87
C GLN A 264 -2.54 -16.41 10.66
N GLU A 265 -3.17 -17.58 10.86
CA GLU A 265 -3.51 -18.51 9.78
C GLU A 265 -4.43 -17.86 8.73
N ARG A 266 -5.52 -17.22 9.18
CA ARG A 266 -6.45 -16.53 8.28
C ARG A 266 -5.81 -15.36 7.55
N ALA A 267 -5.02 -14.55 8.26
CA ALA A 267 -4.29 -13.45 7.67
C ALA A 267 -3.27 -13.94 6.64
N ALA A 268 -2.63 -15.11 6.84
CA ALA A 268 -1.70 -15.70 5.88
C ALA A 268 -2.44 -16.16 4.61
N LEU A 269 -3.60 -16.82 4.75
CA LEU A 269 -4.46 -17.18 3.62
C LEU A 269 -4.92 -15.96 2.82
N ALA A 270 -5.15 -14.84 3.51
CA ALA A 270 -5.52 -13.57 2.89
C ALA A 270 -4.32 -12.79 2.32
N ASN A 271 -3.07 -13.23 2.56
CA ASN A 271 -1.84 -12.48 2.27
C ASN A 271 -1.75 -11.11 2.98
N ALA A 272 -2.32 -11.00 4.18
CA ALA A 272 -2.13 -9.84 5.04
C ALA A 272 -0.77 -9.92 5.75
N ILE A 273 -0.07 -8.80 5.83
CA ILE A 273 1.22 -8.69 6.53
C ILE A 273 0.95 -8.76 8.03
N GLN A 274 1.76 -9.55 8.73
CA GLN A 274 1.61 -9.80 10.16
C GLN A 274 2.91 -9.53 10.90
N ILE A 275 2.79 -9.01 12.11
CA ILE A 275 3.89 -8.75 13.03
C ILE A 275 3.50 -9.30 14.39
N LYS A 276 4.47 -9.90 15.09
CA LYS A 276 4.25 -10.37 16.46
C LYS A 276 4.23 -9.18 17.42
N PRO A 277 3.38 -9.21 18.46
CA PRO A 277 3.40 -8.24 19.54
C PRO A 277 4.79 -8.12 20.17
N PRO A 278 5.16 -6.94 20.69
CA PRO A 278 6.37 -6.80 21.48
C PRO A 278 6.26 -7.69 22.72
N ILE A 279 7.37 -8.32 23.11
CA ILE A 279 7.39 -9.13 24.33
C ILE A 279 7.33 -8.15 25.50
N TYR A 280 6.23 -8.16 26.26
CA TYR A 280 6.17 -7.43 27.52
C TYR A 280 7.25 -7.99 28.45
N LYS A 281 8.32 -7.22 28.64
CA LYS A 281 9.22 -7.42 29.77
C LYS A 281 8.57 -6.70 30.94
N PRO A 282 7.91 -7.40 31.89
CA PRO A 282 7.56 -6.74 33.14
C PRO A 282 8.83 -6.08 33.66
N ALA A 283 8.74 -4.80 34.02
CA ALA A 283 9.84 -4.09 34.67
C ALA A 283 10.37 -5.05 35.75
N SER A 284 11.62 -5.48 35.60
CA SER A 284 12.26 -6.41 36.52
C SER A 284 11.90 -5.96 37.92
N GLU A 285 11.22 -6.82 38.68
CA GLU A 285 10.86 -6.52 40.06
C GLU A 285 12.09 -5.90 40.72
N PRO A 286 11.95 -4.74 41.40
CA PRO A 286 13.09 -4.10 42.05
C PRO A 286 13.79 -5.18 42.85
N ASP A 287 15.07 -5.39 42.53
CA ASP A 287 15.88 -6.46 43.08
C ASP A 287 15.80 -6.34 44.60
N ASN A 288 14.93 -7.16 45.20
CA ASN A 288 14.74 -7.24 46.64
C ASN A 288 15.91 -8.01 47.27
N THR A 289 17.11 -7.97 46.66
CA THR A 289 18.32 -8.28 47.39
C THR A 289 18.46 -7.24 48.49
N PRO A 290 18.32 -7.65 49.77
CA PRO A 290 18.60 -6.74 50.86
C PRO A 290 20.01 -6.19 50.68
N PRO A 291 20.26 -4.91 51.02
CA PRO A 291 21.56 -4.30 50.87
C PRO A 291 22.58 -5.19 51.56
N VAL A 292 23.44 -5.82 50.76
CA VAL A 292 24.59 -6.56 51.29
C VAL A 292 25.37 -5.51 52.07
N HIS A 293 25.42 -5.68 53.40
CA HIS A 293 26.29 -4.92 54.28
C HIS A 293 27.73 -5.20 53.86
N VAL A 294 28.22 -4.46 52.86
CA VAL A 294 29.64 -4.39 52.52
C VAL A 294 30.30 -3.66 53.67
N LYS A 295 30.97 -4.41 54.55
CA LYS A 295 31.90 -3.82 55.51
C LYS A 295 32.97 -3.04 54.72
N PRO A 296 33.23 -1.77 55.06
CA PRO A 296 34.28 -1.02 54.39
C PRO A 296 35.63 -1.63 54.75
N ASN A 297 36.29 -2.25 53.77
CA ASN A 297 37.70 -2.56 53.85
C ASN A 297 38.46 -1.29 53.48
N VAL A 298 38.99 -0.61 54.50
CA VAL A 298 39.78 0.61 54.36
C VAL A 298 41.20 0.20 53.99
N GLU A 299 41.59 0.40 52.74
CA GLU A 299 43.00 0.55 52.36
C GLU A 299 43.26 2.04 52.04
N PRO A 300 44.29 2.65 52.65
CA PRO A 300 44.62 4.05 52.43
C PRO A 300 45.43 4.22 51.14
N SER A 301 44.88 4.92 50.16
CA SER A 301 45.63 5.38 48.98
C SER A 301 45.75 6.90 48.99
N SER A 302 47.00 7.33 48.93
CA SER A 302 47.52 8.68 48.96
C SER A 302 47.09 9.54 47.77
N ILE A 303 46.65 10.75 48.08
CA ILE A 303 46.44 11.88 47.17
C ILE A 303 47.79 12.38 46.64
N PRO A 304 47.87 12.78 45.36
CA PRO A 304 48.45 14.09 45.06
C PRO A 304 47.46 14.99 44.32
N SER A 305 47.38 16.21 44.81
CA SER A 305 46.54 17.30 44.32
C SER A 305 47.15 17.90 43.05
N GLU A 306 46.36 18.05 41.99
CA GLU A 306 46.73 18.91 40.88
C GLU A 306 45.60 19.88 40.52
N LYS A 307 45.89 21.16 40.74
CA LYS A 307 45.10 22.33 40.35
C LYS A 307 45.13 22.46 38.83
N VAL A 308 43.97 22.48 38.16
CA VAL A 308 43.88 23.10 36.83
C VAL A 308 42.65 24.00 36.72
N LYS A 309 42.95 25.17 36.15
CA LYS A 309 42.16 26.40 36.02
C LYS A 309 40.89 26.23 35.18
N SER A 310 39.88 26.96 35.63
CA SER A 310 38.74 27.43 34.85
C SER A 310 39.19 28.32 33.70
N THR A 311 38.69 28.07 32.48
CA THR A 311 38.58 29.09 31.44
C THR A 311 37.23 28.98 30.75
N ASP A 312 36.42 29.99 31.01
CA ASP A 312 35.25 30.39 30.24
C ASP A 312 35.59 30.58 28.75
N LYS A 313 34.78 29.99 27.87
CA LYS A 313 34.59 30.52 26.52
C LYS A 313 33.12 30.51 26.14
N LYS A 314 32.54 31.72 26.20
CA LYS A 314 31.32 32.13 25.51
C LYS A 314 31.45 31.84 24.01
N SER A 315 30.51 31.07 23.46
CA SER A 315 30.26 30.97 22.02
C SER A 315 28.88 31.54 21.73
N ALA A 316 28.88 32.68 21.05
CA ALA A 316 27.69 33.34 20.53
C ALA A 316 27.27 32.66 19.21
N ILE A 317 26.14 31.96 19.22
CA ILE A 317 25.52 31.45 17.99
C ILE A 317 24.69 32.58 17.37
N LYS A 318 25.19 33.11 16.25
CA LYS A 318 24.50 34.03 15.35
C LYS A 318 23.26 33.36 14.76
N LYS A 319 22.11 34.02 14.90
CA LYS A 319 20.90 33.78 14.12
C LYS A 319 21.16 34.15 12.65
N SER A 320 21.20 33.17 11.75
CA SER A 320 21.13 33.41 10.30
C SER A 320 19.68 33.38 9.85
N GLY A 321 19.26 34.45 9.17
CA GLY A 321 17.90 34.69 8.72
C GLY A 321 17.39 33.65 7.72
N ALA A 322 16.11 33.35 7.87
CA ALA A 322 15.32 32.57 6.93
C ALA A 322 15.26 33.30 5.58
N THR A 323 15.67 32.60 4.52
CA THR A 323 15.43 33.01 3.13
C THR A 323 14.06 32.43 2.72
N PRO A 324 13.12 33.23 2.19
CA PRO A 324 11.83 32.72 1.75
C PRO A 324 12.00 31.81 0.53
N LEU A 325 11.49 30.58 0.64
CA LEU A 325 11.39 29.63 -0.46
C LEU A 325 10.52 30.20 -1.61
N PRO A 326 10.94 30.06 -2.87
CA PRO A 326 10.17 30.49 -4.02
C PRO A 326 8.89 29.65 -4.16
N LYS A 327 7.76 30.34 -4.36
CA LYS A 327 6.46 29.72 -4.61
C LYS A 327 6.52 28.83 -5.87
N PRO A 328 5.94 27.62 -5.85
CA PRO A 328 5.88 26.76 -7.02
C PRO A 328 5.03 27.41 -8.12
N LYS A 329 5.62 27.55 -9.31
CA LYS A 329 4.90 27.99 -10.52
C LYS A 329 3.92 26.90 -10.93
N THR A 330 2.63 27.24 -10.94
CA THR A 330 1.56 26.41 -11.51
C THR A 330 1.78 26.26 -13.02
N ILE A 331 2.27 25.10 -13.45
CA ILE A 331 2.34 24.74 -14.87
C ILE A 331 0.93 24.30 -15.29
N LYS A 332 0.24 25.12 -16.09
CA LYS A 332 -1.00 24.73 -16.75
C LYS A 332 -0.66 23.72 -17.86
N PRO A 333 -1.29 22.53 -17.91
CA PRO A 333 -1.12 21.64 -19.04
C PRO A 333 -1.74 22.25 -20.31
N ARG A 334 -0.91 22.40 -21.33
CA ARG A 334 -1.32 22.82 -22.68
C ARG A 334 -1.94 21.61 -23.38
N ILE A 335 -3.24 21.42 -23.22
CA ILE A 335 -4.00 20.42 -23.99
C ILE A 335 -4.23 21.00 -25.38
N SER A 336 -3.48 20.53 -26.37
CA SER A 336 -3.78 20.74 -27.79
C SER A 336 -4.90 19.77 -28.20
N LEU A 337 -6.14 20.23 -28.09
CA LEU A 337 -7.31 19.57 -28.67
C LEU A 337 -7.29 19.73 -30.19
N SER A 338 -6.83 18.69 -30.90
CA SER A 338 -7.10 18.50 -32.32
C SER A 338 -8.47 17.82 -32.46
N SER A 339 -9.53 18.61 -32.50
CA SER A 339 -10.89 18.14 -32.77
C SER A 339 -11.15 18.07 -34.28
N ALA A 340 -10.95 16.90 -34.88
CA ALA A 340 -11.57 16.56 -36.16
C ALA A 340 -12.89 15.82 -35.87
N LYS A 341 -14.02 16.48 -36.11
CA LYS A 341 -15.37 15.88 -36.05
C LYS A 341 -15.52 14.83 -37.17
N PRO A 342 -15.94 13.59 -36.88
CA PRO A 342 -16.44 12.68 -37.91
C PRO A 342 -17.79 13.16 -38.41
N LYS A 343 -17.98 13.20 -39.74
CA LYS A 343 -19.28 13.40 -40.38
C LYS A 343 -20.14 12.17 -40.11
N GLU A 344 -21.32 12.36 -39.52
CA GLU A 344 -22.37 11.35 -39.41
C GLU A 344 -22.82 10.91 -40.81
N GLY A 345 -22.54 9.66 -41.17
CA GLY A 345 -23.07 9.01 -42.35
C GLY A 345 -24.50 8.52 -42.08
N LYS A 346 -25.47 9.04 -42.83
CA LYS A 346 -26.86 8.54 -42.81
C LYS A 346 -26.89 7.12 -43.40
N THR A 347 -27.21 6.14 -42.57
CA THR A 347 -27.54 4.77 -42.99
C THR A 347 -28.98 4.73 -43.52
N THR A 348 -29.16 4.63 -44.83
CA THR A 348 -30.45 4.29 -45.46
C THR A 348 -30.67 2.78 -45.45
N ALA A 349 -31.78 2.34 -44.86
CA ALA A 349 -32.20 0.94 -44.83
C ALA A 349 -32.58 0.42 -46.23
N PRO A 350 -32.30 -0.85 -46.58
CA PRO A 350 -32.67 -1.42 -47.86
C PRO A 350 -34.17 -1.75 -47.93
N LYS A 351 -34.81 -1.38 -49.04
CA LYS A 351 -36.20 -1.76 -49.36
C LYS A 351 -36.30 -3.27 -49.66
N PRO A 352 -37.40 -3.93 -49.29
CA PRO A 352 -37.65 -5.32 -49.65
C PRO A 352 -37.95 -5.44 -51.16
N LYS A 353 -37.33 -6.42 -51.81
CA LYS A 353 -37.68 -6.82 -53.18
C LYS A 353 -38.98 -7.62 -53.15
N ARG A 354 -39.93 -7.24 -54.01
CA ARG A 354 -41.05 -8.08 -54.44
C ARG A 354 -40.63 -8.87 -55.66
#